data_AF-L1PFS2-F1
#
_entry.id   AF-L1PFS2-F1
#
_cell.length_a   1.000
_cell.length_b   1.000
_cell.length_c   1.000
_cell.angle_alpha   90.00
_cell.angle_beta   90.00
_cell.angle_gamma   90.00
#
_symmetry.space_group_name_H-M   'P 1'
#
loop_
_entity.id
_entity.type
_entity.pdbx_description
1 polymer ?
#
loop_
_entity_poly.entity_id
_entity_poly.type
_entity_poly.pdbx_seq_one_letter_code
_entity_poly.pdbx_strand_id
1 'polypeptide(L)'
;MVYLETFYFPSVEEEEEELQRFFYSKEDRRPIEPALNYIAEKVYPFSLLAHRLTCLDFEPITILYGGNGSGKSTILNVISNKLNISREAPYNSSYLMEKYVKMCSFKTDFRHTDEDLDLVDRTNHKYDILEISKMITSDDVFKKMIDKRLKEDQKRFKSEMLIKEKTVAKGVVPKSINLKDERSVEQFNDFYTMRKSSYTQYLKKTIGRVEPSFSNGETGLMYLMEQIADPGLYLLDEPENSMSCETQLKLVEFIELSARAFNTQFIIATHSPFLLSIPNAKIYNLDTHPVSLSKWWELENMKRYFQIFNKYQTEFQQSL
;
A
#
# COMPACT_ATOMS: atom_id res chain seq x y z
N MET A 1 -21.12 -0.28 10.00
CA MET A 1 -19.82 -0.43 9.32
C MET A 1 -18.94 -1.34 10.18
N VAL A 2 -18.03 -2.11 9.59
CA VAL A 2 -17.25 -3.10 10.35
C VAL A 2 -15.84 -2.59 10.63
N TYR A 3 -15.58 -2.19 11.87
CA TYR A 3 -14.25 -1.82 12.38
C TYR A 3 -13.53 -3.08 12.86
N LEU A 4 -12.25 -3.26 12.53
CA LEU A 4 -11.43 -4.27 13.20
C LEU A 4 -11.14 -3.77 14.62
N GLU A 5 -11.72 -4.41 15.62
CA GLU A 5 -11.57 -3.99 17.03
C GLU A 5 -10.32 -4.64 17.63
N THR A 6 -10.17 -5.95 17.45
CA THR A 6 -9.05 -6.71 18.03
C THR A 6 -8.64 -7.84 17.11
N PHE A 7 -7.34 -8.08 17.01
CA PHE A 7 -6.75 -9.23 16.33
C PHE A 7 -5.93 -10.05 17.32
N TYR A 8 -6.12 -11.37 17.31
CA TYR A 8 -5.46 -12.32 18.19
C TYR A 8 -4.51 -13.18 17.37
N PHE A 9 -3.25 -13.23 17.82
CA PHE A 9 -2.21 -14.09 17.28
C PHE A 9 -2.21 -15.43 18.02
N PRO A 10 -1.70 -16.51 17.40
CA PRO A 10 -1.53 -17.78 18.10
C PRO A 10 -0.62 -17.61 19.31
N SER A 11 -0.94 -18.38 20.36
CA SER A 11 -0.07 -18.53 21.52
C SER A 11 1.19 -19.31 21.15
N VAL A 12 2.21 -19.19 21.99
CA VAL A 12 3.47 -19.94 21.85
C VAL A 12 3.21 -21.44 21.81
N GLU A 13 2.32 -21.93 22.69
CA GLU A 13 1.97 -23.35 22.79
C GLU A 13 1.32 -23.85 21.50
N GLU A 14 0.38 -23.07 20.93
CA GLU A 14 -0.25 -23.41 19.65
C GLU A 14 0.75 -23.42 18.48
N GLU A 15 1.66 -22.45 18.45
CA GLU A 15 2.74 -22.42 17.45
C GLU A 15 3.64 -23.66 17.57
N GLU A 16 4.11 -23.98 18.77
CA GLU A 16 4.97 -25.15 19.02
C GLU A 16 4.26 -26.47 18.68
N GLU A 17 2.99 -26.62 19.06
CA GLU A 17 2.20 -27.81 18.73
C GLU A 17 2.04 -28.00 17.22
N GLU A 18 1.73 -26.94 16.48
CA GLU A 18 1.52 -27.03 15.03
C GLU A 18 2.83 -27.30 14.29
N LEU A 19 3.94 -26.71 14.75
CA LEU A 19 5.28 -27.03 14.24
C LEU A 19 5.66 -28.48 14.56
N GLN A 20 5.38 -28.97 15.76
CA GLN A 20 5.63 -30.37 16.13
C GLN A 20 4.85 -31.34 15.23
N ARG A 21 3.57 -31.05 14.96
CA ARG A 21 2.74 -31.83 14.03
C ARG A 21 3.27 -31.80 12.61
N PHE A 22 3.94 -30.72 12.21
CA PHE A 22 4.46 -30.55 10.86
C PHE A 22 5.81 -31.25 10.65
N PHE A 23 6.73 -31.16 11.61
CA PHE A 23 8.07 -31.72 11.49
C PHE A 23 8.18 -33.19 11.95
N TYR A 24 7.27 -33.66 12.81
CA TYR A 24 7.34 -35.00 13.42
C TYR A 24 6.06 -35.81 13.18
N SER A 25 6.21 -37.07 12.76
CA SER A 25 5.09 -38.00 12.68
C SER A 25 4.67 -38.45 14.09
N LYS A 26 3.35 -38.58 14.32
CA LYS A 26 2.78 -39.04 15.60
C LYS A 26 3.21 -40.46 15.99
N GLU A 27 3.69 -41.26 15.04
CA GLU A 27 3.96 -42.69 15.26
C GLU A 27 5.43 -42.99 15.58
N ASP A 28 6.40 -42.15 15.16
CA ASP A 28 7.82 -42.53 15.27
C ASP A 28 8.77 -41.46 15.84
N ARG A 29 8.31 -40.23 16.15
CA ARG A 29 9.19 -39.09 16.58
C ARG A 29 10.43 -38.89 15.67
N ARG A 30 10.41 -39.40 14.44
CA ARG A 30 11.45 -39.18 13.44
C ARG A 30 11.08 -37.96 12.60
N PRO A 31 12.05 -37.11 12.24
CA PRO A 31 11.81 -36.01 11.31
C PRO A 31 11.32 -36.59 9.99
N ILE A 32 10.23 -36.01 9.48
CA ILE A 32 9.63 -36.41 8.20
C ILE A 32 10.58 -35.93 7.09
N GLU A 33 11.49 -36.76 6.63
CA GLU A 33 12.38 -36.56 5.46
C GLU A 33 13.45 -35.41 5.48
N PRO A 34 14.64 -35.64 4.88
CA PRO A 34 15.74 -34.66 4.82
C PRO A 34 15.44 -33.38 4.02
N ALA A 35 14.38 -33.34 3.21
CA ALA A 35 13.94 -32.15 2.48
C ALA A 35 13.29 -31.09 3.39
N LEU A 36 12.79 -31.48 4.57
CA LEU A 36 12.20 -30.52 5.53
C LEU A 36 13.24 -29.64 6.22
N ASN A 37 14.52 -30.02 6.29
CA ASN A 37 15.57 -29.12 6.78
C ASN A 37 15.76 -27.89 5.89
N TYR A 38 15.55 -28.00 4.58
CA TYR A 38 15.58 -26.87 3.64
C TYR A 38 14.38 -25.93 3.82
N ILE A 39 13.23 -26.47 4.26
CA ILE A 39 12.00 -25.72 4.54
C ILE A 39 12.02 -25.14 5.98
N ALA A 40 12.64 -25.84 6.92
CA ALA A 40 12.81 -25.46 8.33
C ALA A 40 13.69 -24.22 8.50
N GLU A 41 14.59 -23.92 7.56
CA GLU A 41 15.31 -22.64 7.56
C GLU A 41 14.37 -21.43 7.38
N LYS A 42 13.13 -21.65 6.90
CA LYS A 42 12.12 -20.61 6.64
C LYS A 42 10.79 -20.91 7.30
N VAL A 43 10.77 -21.08 8.64
CA VAL A 43 9.52 -21.23 9.42
C VAL A 43 8.69 -19.94 9.52
N TYR A 44 8.75 -19.06 8.52
CA TYR A 44 7.98 -17.81 8.52
C TYR A 44 6.47 -18.09 8.47
N PRO A 45 5.59 -17.37 9.21
CA PRO A 45 5.88 -16.31 10.18
C PRO A 45 6.00 -16.83 11.64
N PHE A 46 6.02 -18.15 11.87
CA PHE A 46 6.15 -18.73 13.21
C PHE A 46 7.42 -18.25 13.91
N SER A 47 7.37 -18.22 15.24
CA SER A 47 8.43 -17.79 16.16
C SER A 47 8.86 -16.32 16.05
N LEU A 48 8.42 -15.58 15.01
CA LEU A 48 8.75 -14.17 14.83
C LEU A 48 8.00 -13.27 15.81
N LEU A 49 6.70 -13.56 16.01
CA LEU A 49 5.80 -12.81 16.88
C LEU A 49 5.58 -13.51 18.23
N ALA A 50 5.90 -14.79 18.32
CA ALA A 50 5.83 -15.59 19.52
C ALA A 50 6.52 -14.89 20.71
N HIS A 51 5.91 -14.97 21.89
CA HIS A 51 6.33 -14.31 23.14
C HIS A 51 6.33 -12.77 23.14
N ARG A 52 6.16 -12.12 21.98
CA ARG A 52 6.22 -10.66 21.87
C ARG A 52 4.84 -10.02 21.82
N LEU A 53 3.88 -10.70 21.18
CA LEU A 53 2.58 -10.15 20.87
C LEU A 53 1.52 -11.24 20.88
N THR A 54 0.50 -11.11 21.72
CA THR A 54 -0.65 -12.03 21.79
C THR A 54 -1.88 -11.45 21.11
N CYS A 55 -2.09 -10.14 21.22
CA CYS A 55 -3.19 -9.45 20.58
C CYS A 55 -2.84 -7.98 20.28
N LEU A 56 -3.57 -7.42 19.33
CA LEU A 56 -3.58 -5.99 19.01
C LEU A 56 -5.03 -5.53 19.02
N ASP A 57 -5.34 -4.50 19.79
CA ASP A 57 -6.58 -3.74 19.66
C ASP A 57 -6.33 -2.45 18.87
N PHE A 58 -7.29 -2.07 18.03
CA PHE A 58 -7.13 -1.01 17.05
C PHE A 58 -8.05 0.18 17.31
N GLU A 59 -7.54 1.35 16.97
CA GLU A 59 -8.24 2.63 16.91
C GLU A 59 -8.44 3.04 15.44
N PRO A 60 -9.20 4.13 15.14
CA PRO A 60 -9.33 4.63 13.77
C PRO A 60 -7.99 4.84 13.07
N ILE A 61 -6.95 5.19 13.81
CA ILE A 61 -5.57 5.25 13.32
C ILE A 61 -4.67 4.49 14.30
N THR A 62 -4.15 3.36 13.84
CA THR A 62 -3.20 2.54 14.58
C THR A 62 -1.88 2.44 13.80
N ILE A 63 -0.76 2.69 14.48
CA ILE A 63 0.57 2.67 13.89
C ILE A 63 1.42 1.57 14.53
N LEU A 64 2.04 0.75 13.69
CA LEU A 64 3.04 -0.24 14.04
C LEU A 64 4.43 0.37 13.80
N TYR A 65 5.09 0.79 14.86
CA TYR A 65 6.45 1.35 14.81
C TYR A 65 7.49 0.26 15.11
N GLY A 66 8.64 0.35 14.45
CA GLY A 66 9.85 -0.41 14.84
C GLY A 66 10.91 -0.42 13.74
N GLY A 67 12.10 -0.91 14.05
CA GLY A 67 13.22 -1.05 13.12
C GLY A 67 13.00 -2.12 12.03
N ASN A 68 14.00 -2.26 11.15
CA ASN A 68 13.98 -3.29 10.12
C ASN A 68 13.98 -4.68 10.76
N GLY A 69 13.11 -5.57 10.27
CA GLY A 69 12.95 -6.92 10.82
C GLY A 69 12.15 -7.00 12.12
N SER A 70 11.58 -5.90 12.62
CA SER A 70 10.78 -5.92 13.85
C SER A 70 9.48 -6.72 13.75
N GLY A 71 8.98 -6.98 12.53
CA GLY A 71 7.78 -7.77 12.25
C GLY A 71 6.58 -6.98 11.74
N LYS A 72 6.71 -5.64 11.54
CA LYS A 72 5.64 -4.75 11.03
C LYS A 72 4.89 -5.31 9.80
N SER A 73 5.61 -5.52 8.69
CA SER A 73 5.04 -6.02 7.45
C SER A 73 4.46 -7.43 7.62
N THR A 74 5.05 -8.26 8.49
CA THR A 74 4.51 -9.58 8.80
C THR A 74 3.15 -9.50 9.50
N ILE A 75 3.00 -8.60 10.47
CA ILE A 75 1.72 -8.37 11.15
C ILE A 75 0.66 -7.95 10.13
N LEU A 76 0.98 -6.98 9.26
CA LEU A 76 0.06 -6.54 8.22
C LEU A 76 -0.28 -7.67 7.24
N ASN A 77 0.69 -8.49 6.83
CA ASN A 77 0.47 -9.64 5.95
C ASN A 77 -0.45 -10.67 6.60
N VAL A 78 -0.28 -10.97 7.89
CA VAL A 78 -1.12 -11.93 8.63
C VAL A 78 -2.55 -11.42 8.74
N ILE A 79 -2.74 -10.15 9.09
CA ILE A 79 -4.07 -9.51 9.15
C ILE A 79 -4.73 -9.51 7.77
N SER A 80 -4.00 -9.08 6.74
CA SER A 80 -4.48 -9.05 5.35
C SER A 80 -4.94 -10.42 4.86
N ASN A 81 -4.16 -11.48 5.15
CA ASN A 81 -4.54 -12.85 4.75
C ASN A 81 -5.73 -13.36 5.56
N LYS A 82 -5.80 -13.07 6.86
CA LYS A 82 -6.93 -13.52 7.69
C LYS A 82 -8.25 -12.90 7.26
N LEU A 83 -8.20 -11.63 6.88
CA LEU A 83 -9.35 -10.85 6.43
C LEU A 83 -9.58 -10.95 4.92
N ASN A 84 -8.79 -11.76 4.18
CA ASN A 84 -8.82 -11.86 2.71
C ASN A 84 -8.83 -10.49 1.99
N ILE A 85 -8.04 -9.53 2.49
CA ILE A 85 -7.94 -8.19 1.94
C ILE A 85 -7.20 -8.21 0.60
N SER A 86 -7.69 -7.43 -0.37
CA SER A 86 -7.08 -7.31 -1.69
C SER A 86 -5.69 -6.64 -1.64
N ARG A 87 -4.76 -7.16 -2.44
CA ARG A 87 -3.39 -6.65 -2.56
C ARG A 87 -2.88 -6.80 -3.99
N GLU A 88 -2.10 -5.81 -4.46
CA GLU A 88 -1.50 -5.79 -5.80
C GLU A 88 -0.04 -6.31 -5.81
N ALA A 89 0.78 -5.91 -4.83
CA ALA A 89 2.17 -6.33 -4.73
C ALA A 89 2.34 -7.75 -4.18
N PRO A 90 3.34 -8.50 -4.67
CA PRO A 90 3.76 -9.74 -4.03
C PRO A 90 4.28 -9.47 -2.62
N TYR A 91 4.30 -10.51 -1.79
CA TYR A 91 4.75 -10.41 -0.41
C TYR A 91 5.48 -11.65 0.04
N ASN A 92 6.26 -11.51 1.11
CA ASN A 92 6.92 -12.64 1.75
C ASN A 92 5.85 -13.57 2.30
N SER A 93 5.71 -14.72 1.66
CA SER A 93 4.82 -15.80 2.07
C SER A 93 5.63 -17.09 2.17
N SER A 94 5.10 -18.05 2.91
CA SER A 94 5.68 -19.38 3.05
C SER A 94 4.54 -20.40 2.95
N TYR A 95 4.90 -21.69 2.80
CA TYR A 95 3.94 -22.78 2.89
C TYR A 95 3.19 -22.82 4.25
N LEU A 96 3.80 -22.26 5.30
CA LEU A 96 3.25 -22.24 6.65
C LEU A 96 2.35 -21.03 6.92
N MET A 97 2.34 -20.02 6.05
CA MET A 97 1.53 -18.81 6.23
C MET A 97 0.03 -19.14 6.39
N GLU A 98 -0.52 -20.01 5.52
CA GLU A 98 -1.93 -20.37 5.56
C GLU A 98 -2.30 -21.07 6.88
N LYS A 99 -1.41 -21.92 7.40
CA LYS A 99 -1.58 -22.59 8.69
C LYS A 99 -1.57 -21.58 9.84
N TYR A 100 -0.61 -20.66 9.84
CA TYR A 100 -0.51 -19.60 10.84
C TYR A 100 -1.77 -18.74 10.89
N VAL A 101 -2.23 -18.30 9.73
CA VAL A 101 -3.44 -17.46 9.59
C VAL A 101 -4.69 -18.20 10.06
N LYS A 102 -4.79 -19.52 9.87
CA LYS A 102 -5.92 -20.31 10.40
C LYS A 102 -6.00 -20.27 11.93
N MET A 103 -4.87 -20.23 12.63
CA MET A 103 -4.81 -20.13 14.09
C MET A 103 -5.13 -18.73 14.62
N CYS A 104 -4.95 -17.68 13.81
CA CYS A 104 -5.30 -16.33 14.20
C CYS A 104 -6.82 -16.15 14.28
N SER A 105 -7.30 -15.23 15.11
CA SER A 105 -8.72 -14.85 15.19
C SER A 105 -8.86 -13.33 15.30
N PHE A 106 -10.06 -12.80 15.06
CA PHE A 106 -10.31 -11.37 15.14
C PHE A 106 -11.72 -11.07 15.62
N LYS A 107 -11.90 -9.86 16.15
CA LYS A 107 -13.18 -9.28 16.54
C LYS A 107 -13.40 -7.99 15.78
N THR A 108 -14.66 -7.79 15.41
CA THR A 108 -15.10 -6.60 14.70
C THR A 108 -16.24 -5.93 15.43
N ASP A 109 -16.24 -4.60 15.45
CA ASP A 109 -17.35 -3.83 16.00
C ASP A 109 -18.20 -3.25 14.87
N PHE A 110 -19.53 -3.33 15.02
CA PHE A 110 -20.53 -2.79 14.11
C PHE A 110 -21.02 -1.43 14.60
N ARG A 111 -20.11 -0.47 14.84
CA ARG A 111 -20.52 0.91 15.15
C ARG A 111 -20.90 1.60 13.85
N HIS A 112 -22.10 2.18 13.81
CA HIS A 112 -22.68 2.94 12.69
C HIS A 112 -23.14 2.12 11.47
N THR A 113 -24.16 1.28 11.65
CA THR A 113 -25.20 1.18 10.62
C THR A 113 -26.45 1.83 11.21
N ASP A 114 -26.88 2.97 10.65
CA ASP A 114 -28.26 3.46 10.84
C ASP A 114 -29.24 2.55 10.06
N GLU A 115 -29.16 1.24 10.28
CA GLU A 115 -30.06 0.25 9.68
C GLU A 115 -30.52 -0.71 10.79
N ASP A 116 -31.83 -0.70 11.02
CA ASP A 116 -32.55 -1.54 11.98
C ASP A 116 -32.25 -3.04 11.73
N LEU A 117 -32.04 -3.78 12.82
CA LEU A 117 -31.93 -5.24 12.82
C LEU A 117 -33.25 -5.88 12.34
N ASP A 118 -33.25 -6.49 11.14
CA ASP A 118 -34.34 -7.36 10.71
C ASP A 118 -34.17 -8.78 11.27
N LEU A 119 -35.22 -9.27 11.93
CA LEU A 119 -35.34 -10.52 12.71
C LEU A 119 -35.38 -11.81 11.86
N VAL A 120 -34.67 -11.87 10.75
CA VAL A 120 -34.60 -13.08 9.92
C VAL A 120 -33.15 -13.27 9.47
N ASP A 121 -32.54 -14.40 9.85
CA ASP A 121 -31.16 -14.87 9.55
C ASP A 121 -30.80 -14.87 8.05
N ARG A 122 -30.80 -13.69 7.43
CA ARG A 122 -30.30 -13.40 6.10
C ARG A 122 -29.53 -12.10 6.20
N THR A 123 -28.26 -12.23 6.56
CA THR A 123 -27.32 -11.13 6.64
C THR A 123 -27.04 -10.57 5.24
N ASN A 124 -27.82 -9.57 4.83
CA ASN A 124 -27.58 -8.85 3.59
C ASN A 124 -26.62 -7.69 3.89
N HIS A 125 -25.33 -8.00 4.08
CA HIS A 125 -24.33 -6.98 4.38
C HIS A 125 -24.07 -6.14 3.13
N LYS A 126 -24.61 -4.91 3.10
CA LYS A 126 -24.33 -3.92 2.06
C LYS A 126 -22.85 -3.47 2.02
N TYR A 127 -22.07 -3.82 3.05
CA TYR A 127 -20.65 -3.51 3.20
C TYR A 127 -19.94 -4.68 3.88
N ASP A 128 -19.58 -5.69 3.10
CA ASP A 128 -18.67 -6.74 3.58
C ASP A 128 -17.26 -6.14 3.70
N ILE A 129 -16.52 -6.43 4.78
CA ILE A 129 -15.14 -5.94 5.00
C ILE A 129 -14.29 -6.20 3.75
N LEU A 130 -14.54 -7.31 3.08
CA LEU A 130 -13.85 -7.77 1.90
C LEU A 130 -13.87 -6.78 0.73
N GLU A 131 -15.00 -6.11 0.51
CA GLU A 131 -15.17 -5.22 -0.65
C GLU A 131 -14.58 -3.82 -0.42
N ILE A 132 -14.52 -3.38 0.84
CA ILE A 132 -14.10 -2.02 1.21
C ILE A 132 -12.71 -1.93 1.85
N SER A 133 -12.03 -3.07 2.01
CA SER A 133 -10.70 -3.11 2.63
C SER A 133 -9.60 -3.32 1.59
N LYS A 134 -8.49 -2.60 1.76
CA LYS A 134 -7.34 -2.69 0.86
C LYS A 134 -6.01 -2.63 1.58
N MET A 135 -5.05 -3.44 1.14
CA MET A 135 -3.66 -3.34 1.55
C MET A 135 -2.87 -2.59 0.48
N ILE A 136 -2.10 -1.59 0.90
CA ILE A 136 -1.24 -0.81 0.02
C ILE A 136 0.16 -0.80 0.61
N THR A 137 1.17 -1.19 -0.17
CA THR A 137 2.57 -1.17 0.25
C THR A 137 3.39 -0.16 -0.52
N SER A 138 4.61 0.12 -0.03
CA SER A 138 5.58 0.92 -0.77
C SER A 138 5.80 0.40 -2.19
N ASP A 139 5.84 -0.91 -2.39
CA ASP A 139 6.05 -1.53 -3.72
C ASP A 139 4.91 -1.23 -4.69
N ASP A 140 3.67 -1.16 -4.21
CA ASP A 140 2.51 -0.74 -5.01
C ASP A 140 2.67 0.70 -5.50
N VAL A 141 3.05 1.59 -4.57
CA VAL A 141 3.33 3.01 -4.85
C VAL A 141 4.47 3.14 -5.87
N PHE A 142 5.58 2.43 -5.66
CA PHE A 142 6.73 2.43 -6.55
C PHE A 142 6.38 1.91 -7.95
N LYS A 143 5.64 0.80 -8.06
CA LYS A 143 5.21 0.24 -9.33
C LYS A 143 4.37 1.23 -10.12
N LYS A 144 3.39 1.88 -9.47
CA LYS A 144 2.57 2.91 -10.11
C LYS A 144 3.41 4.08 -10.62
N MET A 145 4.41 4.50 -9.87
CA MET A 145 5.33 5.57 -10.27
C MET A 145 6.15 5.18 -11.51
N ILE A 146 6.66 3.94 -11.56
CA ILE A 146 7.39 3.42 -12.72
C ILE A 146 6.46 3.34 -13.94
N ASP A 147 5.26 2.82 -13.77
CA ASP A 147 4.27 2.69 -14.85
C ASP A 147 3.89 4.06 -15.43
N LYS A 148 3.75 5.09 -14.58
CA LYS A 148 3.48 6.46 -15.02
C LYS A 148 4.66 7.01 -15.85
N ARG A 149 5.89 6.84 -15.37
CA ARG A 149 7.11 7.25 -16.10
C ARG A 149 7.23 6.57 -17.45
N LEU A 150 7.01 5.26 -17.51
CA LEU A 150 7.04 4.50 -18.77
C LEU A 150 5.99 5.01 -19.75
N LYS A 151 4.77 5.31 -19.28
CA LYS A 151 3.71 5.90 -20.12
C LYS A 151 4.10 7.29 -20.64
N GLU A 152 4.72 8.11 -19.80
CA GLU A 152 5.20 9.44 -20.20
C GLU A 152 6.34 9.36 -21.23
N ASP A 153 7.30 8.46 -21.04
CA ASP A 153 8.40 8.25 -21.99
C ASP A 153 7.91 7.67 -23.32
N GLN A 154 6.93 6.75 -23.30
CA GLN A 154 6.28 6.28 -24.52
C GLN A 154 5.56 7.41 -25.26
N LYS A 155 4.85 8.30 -24.54
CA LYS A 155 4.22 9.48 -25.14
C LYS A 155 5.26 10.42 -25.74
N ARG A 156 6.38 10.66 -25.05
CA ARG A 156 7.50 11.47 -25.55
C ARG A 156 8.12 10.86 -26.80
N PHE A 157 8.45 9.59 -26.79
CA PHE A 157 9.02 8.88 -27.94
C PHE A 157 8.07 8.93 -29.16
N LYS A 158 6.77 8.66 -28.96
CA LYS A 158 5.75 8.80 -30.02
C LYS A 158 5.70 10.23 -30.55
N SER A 159 5.80 11.23 -29.67
CA SER A 159 5.82 12.64 -30.09
C SER A 159 7.06 12.98 -30.92
N GLU A 160 8.24 12.48 -30.55
CA GLU A 160 9.48 12.67 -31.31
C GLU A 160 9.43 11.98 -32.68
N MET A 161 8.89 10.77 -32.75
CA MET A 161 8.73 10.05 -34.03
C MET A 161 7.77 10.80 -34.96
N LEU A 162 6.63 11.26 -34.46
CA LEU A 162 5.69 12.07 -35.23
C LEU A 162 6.32 13.41 -35.70
N ILE A 163 7.19 14.03 -34.87
CA ILE A 163 7.96 15.22 -35.28
C ILE A 163 8.95 14.89 -36.39
N LYS A 164 9.69 13.77 -36.28
CA LYS A 164 10.67 13.34 -37.29
C LYS A 164 9.99 12.98 -38.61
N GLU A 165 8.95 12.15 -38.57
CA GLU A 165 8.13 11.81 -39.75
C GLU A 165 7.58 13.07 -40.43
N LYS A 166 7.09 14.05 -39.66
CA LYS A 166 6.63 15.32 -40.20
C LYS A 166 7.74 16.14 -40.85
N THR A 167 8.94 16.12 -40.29
CA THR A 167 10.10 16.84 -40.86
C THR A 167 10.47 16.25 -42.23
N VAL A 168 10.34 14.93 -42.38
CA VAL A 168 10.55 14.21 -43.64
C VAL A 168 9.37 14.40 -44.61
N ALA A 169 8.14 14.42 -44.13
CA ALA A 169 6.92 14.53 -44.94
C ALA A 169 6.55 15.96 -45.36
N LYS A 170 7.31 16.99 -44.91
CA LYS A 170 7.15 18.37 -45.39
C LYS A 170 7.30 18.42 -46.91
N GLY A 171 6.16 18.47 -47.62
CA GLY A 171 6.09 18.60 -49.08
C GLY A 171 5.38 17.45 -49.81
N VAL A 172 5.01 16.37 -49.12
CA VAL A 172 4.32 15.22 -49.77
C VAL A 172 2.81 15.36 -49.58
N VAL A 173 2.10 15.66 -50.67
CA VAL A 173 0.63 15.66 -50.72
C VAL A 173 0.16 14.32 -51.28
N PRO A 174 -0.72 13.57 -50.59
CA PRO A 174 -1.29 12.34 -51.12
C PRO A 174 -2.04 12.61 -52.43
N LYS A 175 -1.65 11.93 -53.52
CA LYS A 175 -2.22 12.15 -54.87
C LYS A 175 -3.58 11.47 -55.09
N SER A 176 -3.90 10.41 -54.33
CA SER A 176 -5.15 9.65 -54.44
C SER A 176 -5.44 8.88 -53.14
N ILE A 177 -6.73 8.59 -52.89
CA ILE A 177 -7.20 7.77 -51.76
C ILE A 177 -7.60 6.40 -52.32
N ASN A 178 -7.04 5.32 -51.76
CA ASN A 178 -7.53 3.98 -52.04
C ASN A 178 -8.42 3.51 -50.89
N LEU A 179 -9.74 3.51 -51.11
CA LEU A 179 -10.74 3.14 -50.10
C LEU A 179 -10.70 1.66 -49.69
N LYS A 180 -9.96 0.81 -50.42
CA LYS A 180 -9.78 -0.62 -50.09
C LYS A 180 -8.53 -0.89 -49.26
N ASP A 181 -7.69 0.12 -49.07
CA ASP A 181 -6.45 0.02 -48.29
C ASP A 181 -6.59 0.90 -47.05
N GLU A 182 -6.76 0.28 -45.89
CA GLU A 182 -6.92 0.96 -44.60
C GLU A 182 -5.79 1.96 -44.34
N ARG A 183 -4.55 1.65 -44.75
CA ARG A 183 -3.40 2.55 -44.57
C ARG A 183 -3.49 3.80 -45.44
N SER A 184 -4.03 3.67 -46.66
CA SER A 184 -4.26 4.82 -47.55
C SER A 184 -5.34 5.74 -47.00
N VAL A 185 -6.39 5.16 -46.41
CA VAL A 185 -7.47 5.91 -45.77
C VAL A 185 -6.99 6.61 -44.50
N GLU A 186 -6.18 5.95 -43.66
CA GLU A 186 -5.56 6.55 -42.47
C GLU A 186 -4.63 7.71 -42.83
N GLN A 187 -3.72 7.53 -43.79
CA GLN A 187 -2.81 8.59 -44.24
C GLN A 187 -3.57 9.82 -44.75
N PHE A 188 -4.69 9.62 -45.44
CA PHE A 188 -5.51 10.73 -45.92
C PHE A 188 -6.29 11.42 -44.79
N ASN A 189 -6.85 10.65 -43.85
CA ASN A 189 -7.53 11.19 -42.68
C ASN A 189 -6.56 11.98 -41.78
N ASP A 190 -5.35 11.49 -41.57
CA ASP A 190 -4.31 12.20 -40.82
C ASP A 190 -3.92 13.51 -41.52
N PHE A 191 -3.69 13.47 -42.84
CA PHE A 191 -3.40 14.68 -43.63
C PHE A 191 -4.53 15.72 -43.52
N TYR A 192 -5.79 15.29 -43.57
CA TYR A 192 -6.94 16.18 -43.47
C TYR A 192 -7.14 16.74 -42.06
N THR A 193 -6.96 15.91 -41.03
CA THR A 193 -7.06 16.31 -39.62
C THR A 193 -5.95 17.32 -39.25
N MET A 194 -4.76 17.17 -39.84
CA MET A 194 -3.65 18.11 -39.72
C MET A 194 -3.92 19.48 -40.34
N ARG A 195 -4.66 19.58 -41.46
CA ARG A 195 -5.02 20.88 -42.07
C ARG A 195 -6.06 21.65 -41.27
N LYS A 196 -6.93 20.94 -40.55
CA LYS A 196 -8.05 21.54 -39.79
C LYS A 196 -7.69 21.98 -38.38
N SER A 197 -6.55 21.57 -37.82
CA SER A 197 -6.19 21.83 -36.43
C SER A 197 -4.74 22.31 -36.29
N SER A 198 -4.45 23.10 -35.24
CA SER A 198 -3.07 23.50 -34.98
C SER A 198 -2.21 22.27 -34.67
N TYR A 199 -0.92 22.32 -34.95
CA TYR A 199 -0.03 21.17 -34.72
C TYR A 199 -0.07 20.64 -33.28
N THR A 200 -0.19 21.55 -32.32
CA THR A 200 -0.37 21.24 -30.89
C THR A 200 -1.69 20.50 -30.64
N GLN A 201 -2.76 20.85 -31.36
CA GLN A 201 -4.07 20.23 -31.21
C GLN A 201 -4.15 18.86 -31.89
N TYR A 202 -3.46 18.67 -33.02
CA TYR A 202 -3.23 17.36 -33.64
C TYR A 202 -2.47 16.42 -32.68
N LEU A 203 -1.32 16.85 -32.16
CA LEU A 203 -0.55 16.06 -31.18
C LEU A 203 -1.36 15.71 -29.94
N LYS A 204 -2.16 16.66 -29.42
CA LYS A 204 -3.08 16.41 -28.30
C LYS A 204 -4.17 15.37 -28.62
N LYS A 205 -4.62 15.29 -29.88
CA LYS A 205 -5.64 14.34 -30.33
C LYS A 205 -5.06 12.94 -30.56
N THR A 206 -3.83 12.86 -31.08
CA THR A 206 -3.15 11.59 -31.42
C THR A 206 -2.44 10.95 -30.22
N ILE A 207 -1.83 11.75 -29.34
CA ILE A 207 -1.00 11.28 -28.21
C ILE A 207 -1.73 11.46 -26.85
N GLY A 208 -2.80 12.27 -26.84
CA GLY A 208 -3.48 12.71 -25.62
C GLY A 208 -2.87 14.00 -25.05
N ARG A 209 -3.48 14.54 -23.97
CA ARG A 209 -2.90 15.66 -23.23
C ARG A 209 -1.60 15.20 -22.53
N VAL A 210 -0.56 16.03 -22.64
CA VAL A 210 0.61 15.95 -21.77
C VAL A 210 0.17 16.56 -20.44
N GLU A 211 0.00 15.71 -19.43
CA GLU A 211 -0.28 16.16 -18.07
C GLU A 211 0.96 16.80 -17.46
N PRO A 212 0.80 17.69 -16.46
CA PRO A 212 1.92 18.21 -15.69
C PRO A 212 2.76 17.04 -15.17
N SER A 213 4.10 17.16 -15.27
CA SER A 213 5.00 16.20 -14.65
C SER A 213 4.92 16.39 -13.14
N PHE A 214 4.24 15.46 -12.47
CA PHE A 214 4.26 15.39 -11.01
C PHE A 214 5.59 14.82 -10.54
N SER A 215 6.05 15.25 -9.38
CA SER A 215 7.17 14.58 -8.72
C SER A 215 6.81 13.13 -8.39
N ASN A 216 7.84 12.35 -8.11
CA ASN A 216 7.69 10.97 -7.64
C ASN A 216 6.78 10.88 -6.41
N GLY A 217 7.04 11.70 -5.40
CA GLY A 217 6.26 11.73 -4.17
C GLY A 217 4.80 12.14 -4.40
N GLU A 218 4.55 13.14 -5.26
CA GLU A 218 3.19 13.55 -5.60
C GLU A 218 2.41 12.45 -6.35
N THR A 219 3.07 11.73 -7.25
CA THR A 219 2.45 10.60 -7.94
C THR A 219 2.08 9.50 -6.95
N GLY A 220 2.92 9.24 -5.96
CA GLY A 220 2.62 8.28 -4.90
C GLY A 220 1.45 8.72 -4.00
N LEU A 221 1.40 9.99 -3.62
CA LEU A 221 0.30 10.55 -2.84
C LEU A 221 -1.04 10.45 -3.60
N MET A 222 -1.04 10.83 -4.87
CA MET A 222 -2.23 10.73 -5.72
C MET A 222 -2.71 9.28 -5.84
N TYR A 223 -1.79 8.33 -5.96
CA TYR A 223 -2.15 6.91 -5.98
C TYR A 223 -2.82 6.48 -4.67
N LEU A 224 -2.26 6.84 -3.52
CA LEU A 224 -2.89 6.53 -2.22
C LEU A 224 -4.30 7.13 -2.11
N MET A 225 -4.44 8.41 -2.48
CA MET A 225 -5.75 9.08 -2.49
C MET A 225 -6.74 8.43 -3.46
N GLU A 226 -6.29 7.91 -4.61
CA GLU A 226 -7.13 7.18 -5.57
C GLU A 226 -7.55 5.78 -5.07
N GLN A 227 -6.68 5.12 -4.29
CA GLN A 227 -6.95 3.76 -3.78
C GLN A 227 -7.78 3.75 -2.50
N ILE A 228 -7.73 4.82 -1.73
CA ILE A 228 -8.47 4.95 -0.48
C ILE A 228 -9.87 5.47 -0.81
N ALA A 229 -10.82 4.54 -0.87
CA ALA A 229 -12.24 4.80 -0.96
C ALA A 229 -12.88 4.87 0.44
N ASP A 230 -13.63 5.92 0.68
CA ASP A 230 -14.32 6.13 1.93
C ASP A 230 -15.75 5.56 1.86
N PRO A 231 -16.23 4.78 2.86
CA PRO A 231 -15.54 4.27 4.06
C PRO A 231 -14.78 2.93 3.83
N GLY A 232 -13.72 2.64 4.61
CA GLY A 232 -12.99 1.36 4.49
C GLY A 232 -11.95 1.06 5.59
N LEU A 233 -11.33 -0.13 5.53
CA LEU A 233 -10.17 -0.52 6.35
C LEU A 233 -8.91 -0.62 5.47
N TYR A 234 -7.90 0.18 5.80
CA TYR A 234 -6.66 0.29 5.02
C TYR A 234 -5.46 -0.18 5.82
N LEU A 235 -4.76 -1.17 5.27
CA LEU A 235 -3.46 -1.63 5.77
C LEU A 235 -2.36 -0.97 4.93
N LEU A 236 -1.57 -0.10 5.54
CA LEU A 236 -0.53 0.65 4.84
C LEU A 236 0.86 0.20 5.31
N ASP A 237 1.70 -0.29 4.39
CA ASP A 237 3.08 -0.70 4.70
C ASP A 237 4.09 0.27 4.09
N GLU A 238 4.71 1.09 4.94
CA GLU A 238 5.62 2.19 4.60
C GLU A 238 5.11 3.06 3.41
N PRO A 239 3.87 3.57 3.49
CA PRO A 239 3.25 4.33 2.39
C PRO A 239 4.02 5.61 2.03
N GLU A 240 4.84 6.15 2.95
CA GLU A 240 5.65 7.34 2.77
C GLU A 240 6.91 7.12 1.91
N ASN A 241 7.30 5.86 1.67
CA ASN A 241 8.55 5.57 0.97
C ASN A 241 8.56 6.29 -0.38
N SER A 242 9.64 7.02 -0.66
CA SER A 242 9.84 7.90 -1.83
C SER A 242 9.13 9.27 -1.84
N MET A 243 8.41 9.64 -0.78
CA MET A 243 7.78 10.95 -0.64
C MET A 243 8.70 11.99 0.01
N SER A 244 8.59 13.26 -0.43
CA SER A 244 9.23 14.39 0.24
C SER A 244 8.52 14.74 1.55
N CYS A 245 9.17 15.52 2.42
CA CYS A 245 8.56 15.96 3.69
C CYS A 245 7.20 16.67 3.46
N GLU A 246 7.09 17.52 2.45
CA GLU A 246 5.84 18.22 2.12
C GLU A 246 4.72 17.24 1.73
N THR A 247 5.03 16.24 0.91
CA THR A 247 4.06 15.22 0.51
C THR A 247 3.66 14.33 1.68
N GLN A 248 4.59 14.01 2.60
CA GLN A 248 4.27 13.25 3.81
C GLN A 248 3.33 14.03 4.75
N LEU A 249 3.49 15.35 4.87
CA LEU A 249 2.55 16.18 5.64
C LEU A 249 1.15 16.17 5.02
N LYS A 250 1.04 16.26 3.68
CA LYS A 250 -0.25 16.12 2.98
C LYS A 250 -0.88 14.74 3.19
N LEU A 251 -0.07 13.69 3.26
CA LEU A 251 -0.55 12.33 3.57
C LEU A 251 -1.09 12.24 5.01
N VAL A 252 -0.41 12.87 5.97
CA VAL A 252 -0.87 12.96 7.37
C VAL A 252 -2.24 13.64 7.45
N GLU A 253 -2.40 14.80 6.81
CA GLU A 253 -3.66 15.53 6.75
C GLU A 253 -4.78 14.67 6.13
N PHE A 254 -4.47 13.99 5.02
CA PHE A 254 -5.42 13.11 4.35
C PHE A 254 -5.89 11.95 5.24
N ILE A 255 -4.96 11.23 5.87
CA ILE A 255 -5.27 10.10 6.77
C ILE A 255 -6.10 10.58 7.96
N GLU A 256 -5.72 11.71 8.56
CA GLU A 256 -6.44 12.30 9.70
C GLU A 256 -7.87 12.68 9.33
N LEU A 257 -8.06 13.33 8.18
CA LEU A 257 -9.38 13.71 7.67
C LEU A 257 -10.22 12.48 7.34
N SER A 258 -9.67 11.49 6.64
CA SER A 258 -10.41 10.26 6.29
C SER A 258 -10.84 9.47 7.51
N ALA A 259 -9.97 9.37 8.52
CA ALA A 259 -10.33 8.66 9.74
C ALA A 259 -11.42 9.36 10.56
N ARG A 260 -11.43 10.70 10.57
CA ARG A 260 -12.39 11.49 11.36
C ARG A 260 -13.72 11.72 10.66
N ALA A 261 -13.69 12.03 9.36
CA ALA A 261 -14.87 12.49 8.62
C ALA A 261 -15.59 11.37 7.89
N PHE A 262 -14.88 10.28 7.57
CA PHE A 262 -15.37 9.26 6.64
C PHE A 262 -15.37 7.84 7.21
N ASN A 263 -15.26 7.70 8.54
CA ASN A 263 -15.25 6.43 9.26
C ASN A 263 -14.17 5.45 8.79
N THR A 264 -13.08 5.94 8.21
CA THR A 264 -12.04 5.07 7.66
C THR A 264 -11.07 4.61 8.75
N GLN A 265 -10.73 3.33 8.76
CA GLN A 265 -9.76 2.76 9.71
C GLN A 265 -8.40 2.55 9.02
N PHE A 266 -7.33 2.98 9.66
CA PHE A 266 -5.97 2.82 9.17
C PHE A 266 -5.11 2.01 10.14
N ILE A 267 -4.43 0.99 9.62
CA ILE A 267 -3.38 0.26 10.31
C ILE A 267 -2.10 0.43 9.51
N ILE A 268 -1.15 1.20 10.05
CA ILE A 268 -0.01 1.73 9.31
C ILE A 268 1.28 1.18 9.90
N ALA A 269 2.08 0.47 9.11
CA ALA A 269 3.46 0.18 9.45
C ALA A 269 4.37 1.30 8.93
N THR A 270 5.08 1.97 9.82
CA THR A 270 5.94 3.09 9.43
C THR A 270 7.02 3.36 10.47
N HIS A 271 8.11 3.95 10.01
CA HIS A 271 9.16 4.54 10.86
C HIS A 271 9.26 6.07 10.67
N SER A 272 8.39 6.66 9.84
CA SER A 272 8.40 8.08 9.51
C SER A 272 7.99 8.95 10.69
N PRO A 273 8.82 9.92 11.08
CA PRO A 273 8.46 10.93 12.08
C PRO A 273 7.16 11.67 11.76
N PHE A 274 6.86 11.86 10.47
CA PHE A 274 5.68 12.62 10.03
C PHE A 274 4.40 11.84 10.32
N LEU A 275 4.33 10.57 9.89
CA LEU A 275 3.17 9.71 10.16
C LEU A 275 3.01 9.41 11.66
N LEU A 276 4.12 9.26 12.39
CA LEU A 276 4.07 9.07 13.85
C LEU A 276 3.48 10.29 14.59
N SER A 277 3.49 11.47 13.97
CA SER A 277 2.94 12.69 14.56
C SER A 277 1.44 12.87 14.35
N ILE A 278 0.76 11.92 13.66
CA ILE A 278 -0.69 11.95 13.47
C ILE A 278 -1.41 12.07 14.84
N PRO A 279 -2.27 13.07 15.03
CA PRO A 279 -2.96 13.25 16.31
C PRO A 279 -3.88 12.07 16.65
N ASN A 280 -3.88 11.68 17.93
CA ASN A 280 -4.67 10.56 18.47
C ASN A 280 -4.35 9.18 17.87
N ALA A 281 -3.26 9.04 17.10
CA ALA A 281 -2.83 7.73 16.63
C ALA A 281 -2.38 6.85 17.80
N LYS A 282 -2.81 5.59 17.78
CA LYS A 282 -2.36 4.56 18.72
C LYS A 282 -1.11 3.90 18.18
N ILE A 283 0.02 4.01 18.90
CA ILE A 283 1.32 3.54 18.42
C ILE A 283 1.79 2.34 19.22
N TYR A 284 2.00 1.22 18.54
CA TYR A 284 2.66 0.03 19.06
C TYR A 284 4.14 0.07 18.73
N ASN A 285 4.99 -0.01 19.76
CA ASN A 285 6.42 -0.08 19.63
C ASN A 285 6.88 -1.54 19.56
N LEU A 286 7.09 -2.04 18.34
CA LEU A 286 7.55 -3.39 18.09
C LEU A 286 9.02 -3.60 18.48
N ASP A 287 9.82 -2.56 18.70
CA ASP A 287 11.21 -2.74 19.15
C ASP A 287 11.31 -3.12 20.64
N THR A 288 10.19 -3.09 21.36
CA THR A 288 10.12 -3.55 22.75
C THR A 288 9.73 -5.02 22.84
N HIS A 289 10.23 -5.70 23.88
CA HIS A 289 9.96 -7.11 24.16
C HIS A 289 9.47 -7.25 25.61
N PRO A 290 8.16 -7.46 25.86
CA PRO A 290 7.06 -7.58 24.89
C PRO A 290 6.70 -6.25 24.21
N VAL A 291 5.87 -6.32 23.16
CA VAL A 291 5.36 -5.14 22.46
C VAL A 291 4.57 -4.26 23.42
N SER A 292 4.84 -2.96 23.39
CA SER A 292 4.20 -1.98 24.27
C SER A 292 3.63 -0.80 23.50
N LEU A 293 2.65 -0.12 24.11
CA LEU A 293 2.17 1.17 23.61
C LEU A 293 3.17 2.25 24.00
N SER A 294 3.41 3.19 23.09
CA SER A 294 4.31 4.32 23.35
C SER A 294 3.76 5.57 22.70
N LYS A 295 4.08 6.74 23.27
CA LYS A 295 3.87 8.01 22.56
C LYS A 295 5.01 8.23 21.58
N TRP A 296 4.75 8.93 20.48
CA TRP A 296 5.78 9.09 19.44
C TRP A 296 7.05 9.79 19.96
N TRP A 297 6.93 10.75 20.89
CA TRP A 297 8.09 11.40 21.54
C TRP A 297 8.89 10.51 22.49
N GLU A 298 8.36 9.34 22.88
CA GLU A 298 9.06 8.37 23.74
C GLU A 298 9.93 7.41 22.92
N LEU A 299 9.68 7.31 21.61
CA LEU A 299 10.36 6.41 20.70
C LEU A 299 11.84 6.79 20.53
N GLU A 300 12.71 5.79 20.47
CA GLU A 300 14.15 5.97 20.38
C GLU A 300 14.57 6.79 19.15
N ASN A 301 13.99 6.51 17.99
CA ASN A 301 14.28 7.27 16.76
C ASN A 301 13.86 8.74 16.92
N MET A 302 12.73 9.01 17.55
CA MET A 302 12.25 10.37 17.77
C MET A 302 13.12 11.15 18.76
N LYS A 303 13.61 10.49 19.81
CA LYS A 303 14.60 11.07 20.72
C LYS A 303 15.89 11.45 19.98
N ARG A 304 16.35 10.62 19.03
CA ARG A 304 17.53 10.92 18.21
C ARG A 304 17.31 12.14 17.30
N TYR A 305 16.16 12.21 16.63
CA TYR A 305 15.81 13.41 15.85
C TYR A 305 15.80 14.65 16.73
N PHE A 306 15.15 14.59 17.89
CA PHE A 306 15.10 15.70 18.84
C PHE A 306 16.50 16.13 19.31
N GLN A 307 17.38 15.19 19.64
CA GLN A 307 18.77 15.50 20.03
C GLN A 307 19.54 16.23 18.93
N ILE A 308 19.37 15.82 17.67
CA ILE A 308 20.02 16.49 16.52
C ILE A 308 19.49 17.91 16.36
N PHE A 309 18.16 18.10 16.36
CA PHE A 309 17.56 19.43 16.22
C PHE A 309 17.91 20.34 17.40
N ASN A 310 17.96 19.80 18.62
CA ASN A 310 18.36 20.54 19.81
C ASN A 310 19.84 20.95 19.76
N LYS A 311 20.72 20.11 19.21
CA LYS A 311 22.15 20.42 19.04
C LYS A 311 22.38 21.61 18.11
N TYR A 312 21.59 21.75 17.05
CA TYR A 312 21.69 22.83 16.04
C TYR A 312 20.57 23.86 16.18
N GLN A 313 19.95 23.96 17.36
CA GLN A 313 18.76 24.79 17.60
C GLN A 313 19.03 26.26 17.26
N THR A 314 20.21 26.77 17.63
CA THR A 314 20.62 28.14 17.38
C THR A 314 20.69 28.47 15.90
N GLU A 315 21.22 27.57 15.09
CA GLU A 315 21.37 27.72 13.64
C GLU A 315 20.02 27.65 12.94
N PHE A 316 19.15 26.72 13.36
CA PHE A 316 17.78 26.65 12.86
C PHE A 316 16.99 27.92 13.18
N GLN A 317 17.10 28.45 14.40
CA GLN A 317 16.45 29.71 14.80
C GLN A 317 16.93 30.93 14.02
N GLN A 318 18.20 30.97 13.60
CA GLN A 318 18.73 32.04 12.75
C GLN A 318 18.26 31.94 11.29
N SER A 319 17.88 30.75 10.85
CA SER A 319 17.48 30.47 9.46
C SER A 319 15.98 30.56 9.18
N LEU A 320 15.15 30.57 10.23
CA LEU A 320 13.68 30.67 10.18
C LEU A 320 13.23 32.14 10.12
#